data_AF-A0A968ZY89-F1
#
_entry.id   AF-A0A968ZY89-F1
#
_cell.length_a   1.000
_cell.length_b   1.000
_cell.length_c   1.000
_cell.angle_alpha   90.00
_cell.angle_beta   90.00
_cell.angle_gamma   90.00
#
_symmetry.space_group_name_H-M   'P 1'
#
loop_
_entity.id
_entity.type
_entity.pdbx_description
1 polymer ?
#
loop_
_entity_poly.entity_id
_entity_poly.type
_entity_poly.pdbx_seq_one_letter_code
_entity_poly.pdbx_strand_id
1 'polypeptide(L)' 'MLIAQDEMRVECRRRVSSNPDQWETEIYGEGEQVFLKSIGLKGAISDLYRGIGLI' A
#
# COMPACT_ATOMS: atom_id res chain seq x y z
N MET A 1 -7.23 0.29 -0.93
CA MET A 1 -5.91 -0.32 -1.18
C MET A 1 -6.06 -1.22 -2.38
N LEU A 2 -5.14 -1.12 -3.32
CA LEU A 2 -5.06 -1.97 -4.50
C LEU A 2 -3.68 -2.63 -4.48
N ILE A 3 -3.64 -3.95 -4.71
CA ILE A 3 -2.40 -4.75 -4.72
C ILE A 3 -2.27 -5.32 -6.13
N ALA A 4 -1.20 -4.98 -6.84
CA ALA A 4 -0.88 -5.58 -8.13
C ALA A 4 -0.52 -7.05 -7.96
N GLN A 5 -0.87 -7.91 -8.91
CA GLN A 5 -0.63 -9.37 -8.82
C GLN A 5 0.57 -9.84 -9.65
N ASP A 6 1.02 -9.01 -10.59
CA ASP A 6 2.09 -9.23 -11.54
C ASP A 6 3.40 -8.53 -11.14
N GLU A 7 3.29 -7.45 -10.36
CA GLU A 7 4.44 -6.74 -9.78
C GLU A 7 4.24 -6.48 -8.28
N MET A 8 5.34 -6.34 -7.55
CA MET A 8 5.30 -6.00 -6.12
C MET A 8 5.00 -4.50 -5.96
N ARG A 9 3.71 -4.16 -6.04
CA ARG A 9 3.23 -2.78 -6.02
C ARG A 9 1.88 -2.64 -5.31
N VAL A 10 1.83 -1.73 -4.34
CA VAL A 10 0.61 -1.43 -3.58
C VAL A 10 0.24 0.03 -3.72
N GLU A 11 -1.01 0.30 -4.06
CA GLU A 11 -1.59 1.64 -4.07
C GLU A 11 -2.54 1.82 -2.87
N CYS A 12 -2.22 2.79 -2.02
CA CYS A 12 -3.02 3.20 -0.88
C CYS A 12 -3.65 4.56 -1.14
N ARG A 13 -4.98 4.57 -1.27
CA ARG A 13 -5.75 5.81 -1.44
C ARG A 13 -6.53 6.12 -0.16
N ARG A 14 -6.43 7.35 0.33
CA ARG A 14 -7.18 7.81 1.51
C ARG A 14 -7.69 9.23 1.33
N ARG A 15 -8.76 9.57 2.04
CA ARG A 15 -9.19 10.98 2.15
C ARG A 15 -8.20 11.76 3.00
N VAL A 16 -7.96 13.00 2.62
CA VAL A 16 -7.17 13.94 3.42
C VAL A 16 -8.03 14.40 4.58
N SER A 17 -7.52 14.28 5.81
CA SER A 17 -8.29 14.63 7.01
C SER A 17 -8.62 16.12 7.10
N SER A 18 -7.75 16.99 6.55
CA SER A 18 -7.96 18.43 6.48
C SER A 18 -8.88 18.87 5.32
N ASN A 19 -9.12 18.01 4.33
CA ASN A 19 -10.00 18.30 3.21
C ASN A 19 -10.71 17.02 2.73
N PRO A 20 -11.97 16.79 3.14
CA PRO A 20 -12.66 15.53 2.89
C PRO A 20 -13.02 15.26 1.42
N ASP A 21 -12.95 16.27 0.55
CA ASP A 21 -13.14 16.13 -0.90
C ASP A 21 -11.84 15.78 -1.64
N GLN A 22 -10.71 15.91 -0.95
CA GLN A 22 -9.41 15.58 -1.49
C GLN A 22 -9.02 14.15 -1.14
N TRP A 23 -8.49 13.44 -2.14
CA TRP A 23 -7.86 12.14 -1.97
C TRP A 23 -6.36 12.28 -2.18
N GLU A 24 -5.60 11.56 -1.37
CA GLU A 24 -4.19 11.32 -1.62
C GLU A 24 -3.95 9.85 -1.94
N THR A 25 -2.92 9.61 -2.74
CA THR A 25 -2.45 8.28 -3.12
C THR A 25 -1.00 8.14 -2.69
N GLU A 26 -0.69 7.02 -2.02
CA GLU A 26 0.65 6.59 -1.67
C GLU A 26 0.91 5.27 -2.39
N ILE A 27 2.02 5.17 -3.12
CA ILE A 27 2.40 3.98 -3.89
C ILE A 27 3.64 3.40 -3.23
N TYR A 28 3.61 2.08 -2.98
CA TYR A 28 4.73 1.33 -2.47
C TYR A 28 5.23 0.34 -3.53
N GLY A 29 6.54 0.18 -3.64
CA GLY A 29 7.23 -0.75 -4.52
C GLY A 29 8.14 -1.73 -3.78
N GLU A 30 8.79 -2.61 -4.54
CA GLU A 30 9.69 -3.64 -4.02
C GLU A 30 10.77 -3.07 -3.07
N GLY A 31 11.00 -3.77 -1.95
CA GLY A 31 11.98 -3.37 -0.94
C GLY A 31 11.52 -2.27 0.03
N GLU A 32 10.37 -1.64 -0.21
CA GLU A 32 9.87 -0.56 0.62
C GLU A 32 9.13 -1.05 1.89
N GLN A 33 9.01 -0.12 2.85
CA GLN A 33 8.21 -0.29 4.05
C GLN A 33 6.83 0.33 3.82
N VAL A 34 5.78 -0.49 3.93
CA VAL A 34 4.40 -0.06 3.83
C VAL A 34 3.94 0.49 5.17
N PHE A 35 3.20 1.60 5.16
CA PHE A 35 2.51 2.12 6.32
C PHE A 35 1.01 2.33 6.06
N LEU A 36 0.18 1.40 6.53
CA LEU A 36 -1.27 1.45 6.42
C LEU A 36 -1.86 2.31 7.55
N LYS A 37 -1.82 3.63 7.34
CA LYS A 37 -2.24 4.68 8.30
C LYS A 37 -3.58 4.39 8.98
N SER A 38 -4.58 3.91 8.25
CA SER A 38 -5.94 3.68 8.75
C SER A 38 -6.02 2.58 9.82
N ILE A 39 -5.08 1.63 9.83
CA ILE A 39 -5.04 0.53 10.79
C ILE A 39 -3.77 0.51 11.63
N GLY A 40 -2.90 1.52 11.49
CA GLY A 40 -1.64 1.62 12.23
C GLY A 40 -0.63 0.51 11.93
N LEU A 41 -0.75 -0.18 10.78
CA LEU A 41 0.13 -1.29 10.43
C LEU A 41 1.36 -0.79 9.67
N LYS A 42 2.55 -1.24 10.08
CA LYS A 42 3.83 -0.98 9.42
C LYS A 42 4.56 -2.29 9.17
N GLY A 43 5.13 -2.48 7.98
CA GLY A 43 5.89 -3.68 7.65
C GLY A 43 6.53 -3.62 6.27
N ALA A 44 7.27 -4.66 5.90
CA ALA A 44 7.83 -4.75 4.55
C ALA A 44 6.71 -5.02 3.53
N ILE A 45 6.80 -4.44 2.33
CA ILE A 45 5.84 -4.74 1.26
C ILE A 45 5.79 -6.24 0.94
N SER A 46 6.93 -6.95 1.08
CA SER A 46 7.04 -8.39 0.82
C SER A 46 6.17 -9.24 1.75
N ASP A 47 5.84 -8.75 2.96
CA ASP A 47 4.93 -9.45 3.86
C ASP A 47 3.49 -9.45 3.34
N LEU A 48 3.09 -8.46 2.54
CA LEU A 48 1.78 -8.42 1.87
C LEU A 48 1.68 -9.40 0.69
N TYR A 49 2.81 -9.82 0.15
CA TYR A 49 2.92 -10.76 -0.98
C TYR A 49 3.29 -12.19 -0.54
N ARG A 50 3.38 -12.44 0.76
CA ARG A 50 3.77 -13.76 1.27
C ARG A 50 2.79 -14.84 0.83
N GLY A 51 3.29 -15.87 0.16
CA GLY A 51 2.47 -16.97 -0.38
C GLY A 51 1.90 -16.69 -1.78
N ILE A 52 2.18 -15.53 -2.37
CA ILE A 52 1.93 -15.23 -3.78
C ILE A 52 3.23 -15.46 -4.54
N GLY A 53 3.18 -16.33 -5.55
CA GLY A 53 4.27 -16.45 -6.52
C GLY A 53 4.17 -15.28 -7.49
N LEU A 54 4.95 -14.22 -7.27
CA LEU A 54 5.18 -13.21 -8.30
C LEU A 54 5.92 -13.91 -9.44
N ILE A 55 5.26 -14.02 -10.61
CA ILE A 55 5.75 -14.77 -11.79
C ILE A 55 6.78 -13.93 -12.54
#